data_AF-A0AAD8EZ21-F1
#
_entry.id   AF-A0AAD8EZ21-F1
#
_cell.length_a   1.000
_cell.length_b   1.000
_cell.length_c   1.000
_cell.angle_alpha   90.00
_cell.angle_beta   90.00
_cell.angle_gamma   90.00
#
_symmetry.space_group_name_H-M   'P 1'
#
loop_
_entity.id
_entity.type
_entity.pdbx_description
1 polymer ?
#
loop_
_entity_poly.entity_id
_entity_poly.type
_entity_poly.pdbx_seq_one_letter_code
_entity_poly.pdbx_strand_id
1 'polypeptide(L)'
;MSNFAGSKTAYLAAASASFSTLFKISSSYSTSYTSDQLASYSKETTHSVVKTFGGPLYEPELMNLSEWAKGVDKNLIPMDRTGDPLNYLVKPQLLPELPYSTVDSLEKVVRRSIEMYYEMNTYRGCTKIDDPNFSYVANVDDGSCSAKVTNLPFGGVYQRCGIYGSTYARQDHCADLSHVNPKTGDYSCPPSYSSVLIQSFEKKGITETERVCTSCGFLYLSTCCDNKQNYFTVEYSAYWCAATGPVPPNSGYLFGGYYRPTQDNPLTGSTNCPRTFYPRLILADVTLCLSDDFEQSIHLAVPFGGFFSCVSGNPLAVYMQNVTRNGLSERNDGSTSYPMRCPEGYSQHLATVDSGCSINYCVKTGSMTKANLTPLRRPPFMSKPDAIYNYEEKYIFNPQTLAWMKNEKATHYEELNNITVNTINVTQPEALKGSSAVTKNTVILLFPCLLVAPTLLYVYGY
;
A
#
# COMPACT_ATOMS: atom_id res chain seq x y z
N MET A 1 -29.87 -19.00 33.72
CA MET A 1 -29.78 -18.76 32.26
C MET A 1 -31.18 -18.52 31.75
N SER A 2 -31.63 -17.27 31.81
CA SER A 2 -32.88 -16.82 31.20
C SER A 2 -32.84 -17.08 29.69
N ASN A 3 -34.00 -17.39 29.11
CA ASN A 3 -34.17 -17.90 27.76
C ASN A 3 -33.72 -16.87 26.69
N PHE A 4 -32.41 -16.79 26.44
CA PHE A 4 -31.76 -15.81 25.56
C PHE A 4 -32.36 -15.83 24.15
N ALA A 5 -32.73 -17.01 23.65
CA ALA A 5 -33.41 -17.17 22.37
C ALA A 5 -34.79 -16.48 22.35
N GLY A 6 -35.59 -16.65 23.41
CA GLY A 6 -36.89 -15.98 23.55
C GLY A 6 -36.76 -14.46 23.69
N SER A 7 -35.74 -13.99 24.41
CA SER A 7 -35.43 -12.56 24.54
C SER A 7 -34.97 -11.94 23.21
N LYS A 8 -34.09 -12.60 22.46
CA LYS A 8 -33.61 -12.13 21.15
C LYS A 8 -34.77 -11.94 20.17
N THR A 9 -35.66 -12.94 20.07
CA THR A 9 -36.83 -12.87 19.18
C THR A 9 -37.75 -11.70 19.54
N ALA A 10 -37.98 -11.46 20.84
CA ALA A 10 -38.79 -10.34 21.30
C ALA A 10 -38.17 -8.98 20.95
N TYR A 11 -36.86 -8.80 21.13
CA TYR A 11 -36.18 -7.55 20.78
C TYR A 11 -36.13 -7.29 19.27
N LEU A 12 -35.96 -8.34 18.44
CA LEU A 12 -36.08 -8.20 16.99
C LEU A 12 -37.50 -7.77 16.58
N ALA A 13 -38.53 -8.33 17.21
CA ALA A 13 -39.91 -7.95 16.94
C ALA A 13 -40.21 -6.50 17.38
N ALA A 14 -39.67 -6.05 18.51
CA ALA A 14 -39.76 -4.65 18.95
C ALA A 14 -39.08 -3.69 17.96
N ALA A 15 -37.90 -4.05 17.43
CA ALA A 15 -37.23 -3.27 16.39
C ALA A 15 -38.05 -3.18 15.09
N SER A 16 -38.63 -4.30 14.64
CA SER A 16 -39.52 -4.33 13.46
C SER A 16 -40.79 -3.51 13.67
N ALA A 17 -41.35 -3.49 14.87
CA ALA A 17 -42.49 -2.64 15.21
C ALA A 17 -42.10 -1.16 15.15
N SER A 18 -40.97 -0.79 15.73
CA SER A 18 -40.43 0.58 15.65
C SER A 18 -40.25 1.05 14.20
N PHE A 19 -39.68 0.20 13.34
CA PHE A 19 -39.57 0.47 11.90
C PHE A 19 -40.94 0.62 11.22
N SER A 20 -41.89 -0.26 11.53
CA SER A 20 -43.24 -0.23 10.94
C SER A 20 -44.00 1.04 11.34
N THR A 21 -43.84 1.49 12.58
CA THR A 21 -44.40 2.76 13.06
C THR A 21 -43.82 3.95 12.28
N LEU A 22 -42.51 3.98 12.07
CA LEU A 22 -41.84 5.05 11.32
C LEU A 22 -42.42 5.17 9.89
N PHE A 23 -42.59 4.04 9.21
CA PHE A 23 -43.09 4.00 7.82
C PHE A 23 -44.61 3.94 7.69
N LYS A 24 -45.34 4.07 8.82
CA LYS A 24 -46.82 3.99 8.90
C LYS A 24 -47.37 2.72 8.24
N ILE A 25 -46.68 1.60 8.39
CA ILE A 25 -47.08 0.31 7.81
C ILE A 25 -48.23 -0.24 8.65
N SER A 26 -49.44 -0.22 8.10
CA SER A 26 -50.59 -0.89 8.71
C SER A 26 -50.38 -2.39 8.63
N SER A 27 -50.03 -3.01 9.76
CA SER A 27 -49.81 -4.45 9.79
C SER A 27 -50.48 -5.09 11.00
N SER A 28 -51.31 -6.10 10.72
CA SER A 28 -51.98 -6.95 11.69
C SER A 28 -51.09 -8.13 12.10
N TYR A 29 -49.80 -7.89 12.35
CA TYR A 29 -48.92 -8.96 12.83
C TYR A 29 -49.27 -9.32 14.28
N SER A 30 -49.40 -10.61 14.56
CA SER A 30 -49.39 -11.11 15.93
C SER A 30 -48.07 -10.72 16.58
N THR A 31 -48.09 -9.70 17.44
CA THR A 31 -46.87 -9.17 18.07
C THR A 31 -46.36 -10.19 19.09
N SER A 32 -45.21 -10.80 18.82
CA SER A 32 -44.52 -11.70 19.75
C SER A 32 -43.74 -10.94 20.84
N TYR A 33 -44.04 -9.66 21.07
CA TYR A 33 -43.38 -8.79 22.04
C TYR A 33 -44.41 -8.09 22.95
N THR A 34 -44.00 -7.72 24.16
CA THR A 34 -44.82 -6.97 25.13
C THR A 34 -44.53 -5.47 25.07
N SER A 35 -45.44 -4.64 25.58
CA SER A 35 -45.21 -3.19 25.73
C SER A 35 -43.94 -2.87 26.51
N ASP A 36 -43.64 -3.65 27.54
CA ASP A 36 -42.46 -3.47 28.40
C ASP A 36 -41.17 -3.77 27.65
N GLN A 37 -41.18 -4.74 26.73
CA GLN A 37 -40.05 -5.06 25.87
C GLN A 37 -39.81 -3.95 24.84
N LEU A 38 -40.85 -3.35 24.28
CA LEU A 38 -40.72 -2.20 23.39
C LEU A 38 -40.17 -0.96 24.12
N ALA A 39 -40.67 -0.69 25.33
CA ALA A 39 -40.16 0.39 26.18
C ALA A 39 -38.68 0.16 26.54
N SER A 40 -38.32 -1.08 26.88
CA SER A 40 -36.94 -1.47 27.17
C SER A 40 -36.04 -1.32 25.92
N TYR A 41 -36.48 -1.79 24.76
CA TYR A 41 -35.75 -1.61 23.49
C TYR A 41 -35.47 -0.14 23.21
N SER A 42 -36.49 0.72 23.30
CA SER A 42 -36.35 2.16 23.07
C SER A 42 -35.40 2.81 24.07
N LYS A 43 -35.42 2.37 25.34
CA LYS A 43 -34.53 2.88 26.40
C LYS A 43 -33.07 2.47 26.18
N GLU A 44 -32.82 1.24 25.74
CA GLU A 44 -31.47 0.72 25.51
C GLU A 44 -30.91 1.11 24.11
N THR A 45 -31.72 1.72 23.25
CA THR A 45 -31.29 2.20 21.93
C THR A 45 -30.35 3.39 22.09
N THR A 46 -29.07 3.22 21.76
CA THR A 46 -28.06 4.30 21.85
C THR A 46 -28.04 5.19 20.61
N HIS A 47 -28.32 4.63 19.42
CA HIS A 47 -28.32 5.33 18.14
C HIS A 47 -29.40 4.77 17.22
N SER A 48 -30.11 5.64 16.48
CA SER A 48 -31.10 5.26 15.46
C SER A 48 -30.89 6.11 14.21
N VAL A 49 -30.72 5.46 13.06
CA VAL A 49 -30.46 6.11 11.77
C VAL A 49 -31.30 5.47 10.69
N VAL A 50 -32.00 6.29 9.92
CA VAL A 50 -32.80 5.87 8.76
C VAL A 50 -32.06 6.30 7.50
N LYS A 51 -31.79 5.35 6.61
CA LYS A 51 -31.13 5.61 5.31
C LYS A 51 -32.05 5.13 4.20
N THR A 52 -32.33 6.00 3.24
CA THR A 52 -33.01 5.62 1.99
C THR A 52 -32.01 5.61 0.85
N PHE A 53 -32.11 4.57 0.02
CA PHE A 53 -31.21 4.29 -1.08
C PHE A 53 -32.04 4.27 -2.37
N GLY A 54 -31.88 5.29 -3.21
CA GLY A 54 -32.75 5.53 -4.36
C GLY A 54 -34.13 6.06 -3.97
N GLY A 55 -34.99 6.22 -4.98
CA GLY A 55 -36.32 6.79 -4.83
C GLY A 55 -36.32 8.28 -4.42
N PRO A 56 -37.46 8.80 -3.96
CA PRO A 56 -37.57 10.18 -3.49
C PRO A 56 -36.93 10.33 -2.11
N LEU A 57 -36.62 11.58 -1.73
CA LEU A 57 -36.22 11.90 -0.36
C LEU A 57 -37.35 11.50 0.59
N TYR A 58 -37.02 10.72 1.62
CA TYR A 58 -38.01 10.23 2.57
C TYR A 58 -38.23 11.25 3.70
N GLU A 59 -39.49 11.62 3.88
CA GLU A 59 -39.94 12.56 4.91
C GLU A 59 -40.90 11.83 5.86
N PRO A 60 -40.47 11.45 7.09
CA PRO A 60 -41.25 10.59 7.99
C PRO A 60 -42.65 11.11 8.33
N GLU A 61 -42.81 12.43 8.41
CA GLU A 61 -44.09 13.06 8.75
C GLU A 61 -45.10 13.02 7.60
N LEU A 62 -44.60 13.10 6.36
CA LEU A 62 -45.41 13.32 5.16
C LEU A 62 -45.53 12.09 4.26
N MET A 63 -44.60 11.14 4.39
CA MET A 63 -44.48 10.00 3.49
C MET A 63 -44.63 8.67 4.22
N ASN A 64 -45.52 7.81 3.74
CA ASN A 64 -45.58 6.39 4.12
C ASN A 64 -44.76 5.52 3.14
N LEU A 65 -44.61 4.22 3.46
CA LEU A 65 -43.86 3.30 2.60
C LEU A 65 -44.40 3.23 1.15
N SER A 66 -45.72 3.29 0.96
CA SER A 66 -46.35 3.21 -0.37
C SER A 66 -46.07 4.47 -1.20
N GLU A 67 -46.09 5.64 -0.58
CA GLU A 67 -45.75 6.91 -1.24
C GLU A 67 -44.28 6.96 -1.65
N TRP A 68 -43.38 6.48 -0.79
CA TRP A 68 -41.97 6.34 -1.15
C TRP A 68 -41.79 5.37 -2.33
N ALA A 69 -42.44 4.19 -2.27
CA ALA A 69 -42.36 3.16 -3.30
C ALA A 69 -42.80 3.65 -4.69
N LYS A 70 -43.80 4.56 -4.76
CA LYS A 70 -44.27 5.16 -6.01
C LYS A 70 -43.24 6.03 -6.74
N GLY A 71 -42.18 6.47 -6.06
CA GLY A 71 -41.13 7.30 -6.66
C GLY A 71 -39.81 6.57 -6.90
N VAL A 72 -39.73 5.28 -6.57
CA VAL A 72 -38.49 4.48 -6.68
C VAL A 72 -38.04 4.35 -8.13
N ASP A 73 -38.99 4.14 -9.05
CA ASP A 73 -38.76 4.02 -10.49
C ASP A 73 -38.09 5.25 -11.12
N LYS A 74 -38.26 6.43 -10.52
CA LYS A 74 -37.69 7.68 -11.01
C LYS A 74 -36.23 7.89 -10.61
N ASN A 75 -35.75 7.21 -9.58
CA ASN A 75 -34.40 7.38 -9.02
C ASN A 75 -33.81 6.02 -8.65
N LEU A 76 -33.62 5.17 -9.67
CA LEU A 76 -32.98 3.87 -9.51
C LEU A 76 -31.49 4.03 -9.21
N ILE A 77 -31.01 3.28 -8.23
CA ILE A 77 -29.58 3.18 -7.92
C ILE A 77 -29.17 1.70 -7.89
N PRO A 78 -27.90 1.38 -8.15
CA PRO A 78 -27.40 0.03 -7.95
C PRO A 78 -27.40 -0.31 -6.46
N MET A 79 -28.28 -1.23 -6.06
CA MET A 79 -28.36 -1.76 -4.68
C MET A 79 -27.29 -2.82 -4.39
N ASP A 80 -26.83 -3.49 -5.44
CA ASP A 80 -25.80 -4.50 -5.39
C ASP A 80 -24.91 -4.39 -6.63
N ARG A 81 -23.66 -4.84 -6.51
CA ARG A 81 -22.66 -4.81 -7.59
C ARG A 81 -21.75 -6.03 -7.49
N THR A 82 -21.52 -6.65 -8.64
CA THR A 82 -20.53 -7.71 -8.82
C THR A 82 -19.61 -7.34 -9.98
N GLY A 83 -18.38 -7.85 -9.97
CA GLY A 83 -17.42 -7.55 -11.01
C GLY A 83 -16.07 -8.23 -10.79
N ASP A 84 -15.25 -8.19 -11.83
CA ASP A 84 -13.90 -8.74 -11.82
C ASP A 84 -12.87 -7.69 -11.39
N PRO A 85 -11.71 -8.11 -10.85
CA PRO A 85 -10.58 -7.23 -10.59
C PRO A 85 -10.10 -6.51 -11.85
N LEU A 86 -9.57 -5.28 -11.70
CA LEU A 86 -9.18 -4.44 -12.83
C LEU A 86 -8.12 -5.08 -13.75
N ASN A 87 -7.20 -5.88 -13.21
CA ASN A 87 -6.20 -6.61 -13.99
C ASN A 87 -6.84 -7.62 -14.97
N TYR A 88 -8.09 -8.04 -14.76
CA TYR A 88 -8.83 -8.90 -15.69
C TYR A 88 -9.13 -8.24 -17.04
N LEU A 89 -9.11 -6.90 -17.12
CA LEU A 89 -9.25 -6.16 -18.38
C LEU A 89 -7.94 -6.10 -19.18
N VAL A 90 -6.80 -6.47 -18.57
CA VAL A 90 -5.49 -6.47 -19.24
C VAL A 90 -5.29 -7.82 -19.93
N LYS A 91 -5.80 -7.92 -21.16
CA LYS A 91 -5.78 -9.17 -21.94
C LYS A 91 -5.45 -8.93 -23.41
N PRO A 92 -4.81 -9.91 -24.09
CA PRO A 92 -4.44 -9.76 -25.50
C PRO A 92 -5.63 -9.47 -26.42
N GLN A 93 -6.83 -9.96 -26.07
CA GLN A 93 -8.05 -9.72 -26.85
C GLN A 93 -8.53 -8.27 -26.77
N LEU A 94 -8.21 -7.58 -25.66
CA LEU A 94 -8.60 -6.18 -25.42
C LEU A 94 -7.48 -5.19 -25.77
N LEU A 95 -6.25 -5.69 -25.95
CA LEU A 95 -5.05 -4.93 -26.34
C LEU A 95 -4.36 -5.63 -27.53
N PRO A 96 -5.07 -5.81 -28.67
CA PRO A 96 -4.57 -6.60 -29.81
C PRO A 96 -3.35 -5.97 -30.49
N GLU A 97 -3.14 -4.68 -30.29
CA GLU A 97 -2.00 -3.95 -30.80
C GLU A 97 -0.71 -4.24 -30.03
N LEU A 98 -0.74 -4.86 -28.84
CA LEU A 98 0.45 -5.12 -28.02
C LEU A 98 0.92 -6.58 -28.13
N PRO A 99 2.25 -6.86 -28.01
CA PRO A 99 2.72 -8.24 -27.91
C PRO A 99 2.20 -8.92 -26.64
N TYR A 100 1.96 -10.24 -26.72
CA TYR A 100 1.50 -11.03 -25.58
C TYR A 100 2.36 -10.86 -24.33
N SER A 101 3.69 -10.84 -24.48
CA SER A 101 4.63 -10.65 -23.36
C SER A 101 4.49 -9.29 -22.67
N THR A 102 4.18 -8.25 -23.44
CA THR A 102 3.96 -6.89 -22.92
C THR A 102 2.64 -6.83 -22.16
N VAL A 103 1.59 -7.46 -22.70
CA VAL A 103 0.29 -7.54 -22.03
C VAL A 103 0.39 -8.33 -20.72
N ASP A 104 1.06 -9.49 -20.72
CA ASP A 104 1.31 -10.28 -19.52
C ASP A 104 2.12 -9.51 -18.46
N SER A 105 3.13 -8.75 -18.89
CA SER A 105 3.91 -7.89 -17.98
C SER A 105 3.05 -6.77 -17.40
N LEU A 106 2.21 -6.13 -18.23
CA LEU A 106 1.29 -5.08 -17.80
C LEU A 106 0.26 -5.60 -16.80
N GLU A 107 -0.32 -6.79 -17.04
CA GLU A 107 -1.27 -7.44 -16.14
C GLU A 107 -0.64 -7.62 -14.74
N LYS A 108 0.58 -8.16 -14.70
CA LYS A 108 1.31 -8.38 -13.45
C LYS A 108 1.57 -7.08 -12.69
N VAL A 109 1.92 -6.01 -13.39
CA VAL A 109 2.14 -4.68 -12.79
C VAL A 109 0.84 -4.11 -12.22
N VAL A 110 -0.26 -4.19 -12.96
CA VAL A 110 -1.58 -3.73 -12.49
C VAL A 110 -2.03 -4.55 -11.28
N ARG A 111 -1.93 -5.87 -11.34
CA ARG A 111 -2.27 -6.77 -10.22
C ARG A 111 -1.48 -6.44 -8.96
N ARG A 112 -0.15 -6.35 -9.06
CA ARG A 112 0.72 -6.01 -7.91
C ARG A 112 0.40 -4.63 -7.33
N SER A 113 0.00 -3.68 -8.18
CA SER A 113 -0.40 -2.34 -7.73
C SER A 113 -1.71 -2.38 -6.92
N ILE A 114 -2.67 -3.23 -7.32
CA ILE A 114 -3.91 -3.47 -6.59
C ILE A 114 -3.62 -4.15 -5.25
N GLU A 115 -2.82 -5.21 -5.25
CA GLU A 115 -2.41 -5.92 -4.03
C GLU A 115 -1.70 -4.98 -3.04
N MET A 116 -0.81 -4.12 -3.54
CA MET A 116 -0.14 -3.10 -2.72
C MET A 116 -1.12 -2.12 -2.07
N TYR A 117 -2.19 -1.72 -2.77
CA TYR A 117 -3.23 -0.88 -2.18
C TYR A 117 -3.94 -1.57 -1.01
N TYR A 118 -4.24 -2.87 -1.12
CA TYR A 118 -4.84 -3.62 -0.02
C TYR A 118 -3.87 -3.78 1.15
N GLU A 119 -2.61 -4.12 0.88
CA GLU A 119 -1.61 -4.27 1.95
C GLU A 119 -1.36 -2.93 2.68
N MET A 120 -1.31 -1.82 1.95
CA MET A 120 -1.18 -0.47 2.52
C MET A 120 -2.35 -0.06 3.41
N ASN A 121 -3.52 -0.66 3.23
CA ASN A 121 -4.73 -0.39 4.00
C ASN A 121 -5.13 -1.56 4.92
N THR A 122 -4.24 -2.54 5.09
CA THR A 122 -4.42 -3.66 6.02
C THR A 122 -3.75 -3.32 7.35
N TYR A 123 -4.57 -3.16 8.38
CA TYR A 123 -4.14 -2.87 9.74
C TYR A 123 -4.38 -4.11 10.59
N ARG A 124 -3.29 -4.80 10.95
CA ARG A 124 -3.33 -6.07 11.68
C ARG A 124 -3.37 -5.82 13.18
N GLY A 125 -4.18 -6.60 13.89
CA GLY A 125 -4.28 -6.52 15.35
C GLY A 125 -5.49 -7.27 15.89
N CYS A 126 -5.64 -7.32 17.21
CA CYS A 126 -6.79 -7.95 17.83
C CYS A 126 -8.10 -7.21 17.49
N THR A 127 -9.08 -7.93 16.94
CA THR A 127 -10.41 -7.40 16.59
C THR A 127 -11.50 -7.75 17.60
N LYS A 128 -11.17 -8.47 18.68
CA LYS A 128 -12.12 -8.86 19.74
C LYS A 128 -12.27 -7.74 20.76
N ILE A 129 -13.45 -7.12 20.82
CA ILE A 129 -13.72 -5.93 21.63
C ILE A 129 -13.53 -6.14 23.13
N ASP A 130 -13.80 -7.35 23.65
CA ASP A 130 -13.72 -7.67 25.08
C ASP A 130 -12.31 -8.07 25.54
N ASP A 131 -11.35 -8.14 24.62
CA ASP A 131 -9.98 -8.56 24.92
C ASP A 131 -9.10 -7.35 25.32
N PRO A 132 -8.23 -7.47 26.36
CA PRO A 132 -7.36 -6.38 26.80
C PRO A 132 -6.42 -5.84 25.72
N ASN A 133 -6.12 -6.65 24.68
CA ASN A 133 -5.26 -6.25 23.57
C ASN A 133 -6.08 -5.73 22.37
N PHE A 134 -7.38 -5.47 22.50
CA PHE A 134 -8.21 -4.95 21.41
C PHE A 134 -7.58 -3.73 20.72
N SER A 135 -7.56 -3.76 19.40
CA SER A 135 -7.06 -2.68 18.55
C SER A 135 -8.20 -2.08 17.73
N TYR A 136 -8.64 -0.89 18.11
CA TYR A 136 -9.74 -0.18 17.42
C TYR A 136 -9.42 0.15 15.95
N VAL A 137 -8.15 0.27 15.59
CA VAL A 137 -7.72 0.54 14.20
C VAL A 137 -7.54 -0.73 13.36
N ALA A 138 -7.58 -1.93 13.97
CA ALA A 138 -7.35 -3.17 13.25
C ALA A 138 -8.57 -3.58 12.43
N ASN A 139 -8.35 -3.90 11.15
CA ASN A 139 -9.36 -4.45 10.24
C ASN A 139 -9.11 -5.92 9.88
N VAL A 140 -7.99 -6.50 10.31
CA VAL A 140 -7.65 -7.92 10.14
C VAL A 140 -7.16 -8.49 11.46
N ASP A 141 -7.79 -9.56 11.94
CA ASP A 141 -7.34 -10.28 13.13
C ASP A 141 -6.00 -10.96 12.85
N ASP A 142 -5.03 -10.75 13.74
CA ASP A 142 -3.69 -11.32 13.68
C ASP A 142 -3.45 -12.38 14.77
N GLY A 143 -4.49 -12.72 15.55
CA GLY A 143 -4.41 -13.70 16.63
C GLY A 143 -3.75 -13.19 17.90
N SER A 144 -3.42 -11.89 17.99
CA SER A 144 -2.72 -11.31 19.14
C SER A 144 -3.59 -11.02 20.36
N CYS A 145 -4.91 -11.24 20.30
CA CYS A 145 -5.85 -10.97 21.38
C CYS A 145 -5.37 -11.53 22.73
N SER A 146 -5.19 -12.84 22.87
CA SER A 146 -4.88 -13.42 24.20
C SER A 146 -3.39 -13.53 24.52
N ALA A 147 -2.53 -12.84 23.77
CA ALA A 147 -1.09 -12.99 23.90
C ALA A 147 -0.52 -12.20 25.10
N LYS A 148 0.42 -12.83 25.83
CA LYS A 148 1.13 -12.18 26.94
C LYS A 148 2.25 -11.30 26.38
N VAL A 149 2.26 -10.03 26.80
CA VAL A 149 3.24 -9.07 26.32
C VAL A 149 4.49 -9.09 27.20
N THR A 150 5.65 -9.20 26.57
CA THR A 150 6.97 -9.06 27.18
C THR A 150 7.67 -7.83 26.63
N ASN A 151 8.29 -7.03 27.48
CA ASN A 151 9.05 -5.87 27.02
C ASN A 151 10.31 -6.31 26.28
N LEU A 152 10.45 -5.87 25.04
CA LEU A 152 11.58 -6.18 24.18
C LEU A 152 12.51 -4.95 24.05
N PRO A 153 13.79 -5.06 24.42
CA PRO A 153 14.76 -3.97 24.29
C PRO A 153 15.09 -3.67 22.83
N PHE A 154 15.24 -2.38 22.51
CA PHE A 154 15.59 -1.90 21.18
C PHE A 154 16.97 -1.26 21.17
N GLY A 155 17.92 -1.81 20.40
CA GLY A 155 19.31 -1.34 20.38
C GLY A 155 19.59 -0.17 19.44
N GLY A 156 18.56 0.35 18.76
CA GLY A 156 18.66 1.44 17.80
C GLY A 156 18.79 0.97 16.36
N VAL A 157 19.13 1.91 15.49
CA VAL A 157 19.28 1.70 14.04
C VAL A 157 20.54 2.39 13.54
N TYR A 158 21.03 1.92 12.40
CA TYR A 158 22.05 2.61 11.61
C TYR A 158 21.87 2.29 10.12
N GLN A 159 22.42 3.12 9.26
CA GLN A 159 22.38 2.95 7.81
C GLN A 159 23.74 3.26 7.21
N ARG A 160 24.23 2.36 6.36
CA ARG A 160 25.45 2.57 5.57
C ARG A 160 25.05 3.04 4.17
N CYS A 161 25.87 3.89 3.58
CA CYS A 161 25.75 4.25 2.17
C CYS A 161 27.13 4.23 1.50
N GLY A 162 27.21 3.67 0.30
CA GLY A 162 28.41 3.60 -0.51
C GLY A 162 28.14 3.99 -1.96
N ILE A 163 29.13 4.62 -2.60
CA ILE A 163 29.09 4.97 -4.02
C ILE A 163 30.10 4.10 -4.76
N TYR A 164 29.66 3.37 -5.77
CA TYR A 164 30.47 2.48 -6.61
C TYR A 164 30.41 2.89 -8.08
N GLY A 165 31.42 2.49 -8.87
CA GLY A 165 31.49 2.75 -10.30
C GLY A 165 32.46 3.87 -10.66
N SER A 166 31.95 5.10 -10.87
CA SER A 166 32.77 6.23 -11.29
C SER A 166 33.34 7.01 -10.09
N THR A 167 34.63 7.37 -10.15
CA THR A 167 35.33 8.19 -9.15
C THR A 167 34.97 9.68 -9.21
N TYR A 168 34.01 10.05 -10.06
CA TYR A 168 33.69 11.44 -10.41
C TYR A 168 32.29 11.88 -9.96
N ALA A 169 31.69 11.20 -8.97
CA ALA A 169 30.51 11.75 -8.30
C ALA A 169 30.89 13.09 -7.63
N ARG A 170 30.65 14.21 -8.33
CA ARG A 170 30.98 15.56 -7.84
C ARG A 170 30.17 15.95 -6.59
N GLN A 171 29.08 15.22 -6.32
CA GLN A 171 28.20 15.43 -5.18
C GLN A 171 28.15 14.16 -4.32
N ASP A 172 28.19 14.35 -3.01
CA ASP A 172 27.99 13.26 -2.05
C ASP A 172 26.50 12.86 -2.03
N HIS A 173 26.17 11.80 -2.78
CA HIS A 173 24.84 11.23 -2.82
C HIS A 173 24.50 10.37 -1.57
N CYS A 174 25.45 10.20 -0.66
CA CYS A 174 25.29 9.46 0.59
C CYS A 174 25.13 10.34 1.82
N ALA A 175 25.29 11.67 1.70
CA ALA A 175 25.24 12.61 2.83
C ALA A 175 23.97 12.46 3.67
N ASP A 176 22.81 12.32 3.03
CA ASP A 176 21.51 12.18 3.71
C ASP A 176 21.13 10.71 4.01
N LEU A 177 21.95 9.74 3.57
CA LEU A 177 21.66 8.31 3.71
C LEU A 177 22.59 7.60 4.71
N SER A 178 23.71 8.19 5.09
CA SER A 178 24.65 7.63 6.05
C SER A 178 24.32 8.06 7.47
N HIS A 179 23.86 7.11 8.30
CA HIS A 179 23.46 7.37 9.68
C HIS A 179 24.07 6.35 10.64
N VAL A 180 24.87 6.82 11.60
CA VAL A 180 25.44 5.96 12.67
C VAL A 180 24.43 5.71 13.78
N ASN A 181 24.63 4.63 14.54
CA ASN A 181 23.87 4.42 15.77
C ASN A 181 24.36 5.42 16.84
N PRO A 182 23.50 6.29 17.41
CA PRO A 182 23.94 7.33 18.33
C PRO A 182 24.64 6.81 19.59
N LYS A 183 24.36 5.58 20.05
CA LYS A 183 24.97 4.98 21.24
C LYS A 183 26.38 4.48 20.99
N THR A 184 26.68 4.02 19.77
CA THR A 184 28.02 3.52 19.43
C THR A 184 28.86 4.58 18.72
N GLY A 185 28.23 5.58 18.10
CA GLY A 185 28.90 6.55 17.24
C GLY A 185 29.39 5.95 15.92
N ASP A 186 28.97 4.72 15.58
CA ASP A 186 29.45 3.95 14.43
C ASP A 186 28.31 3.15 13.77
N TYR A 187 28.56 2.54 12.62
CA TYR A 187 27.64 1.66 11.90
C TYR A 187 27.61 0.25 12.52
N SER A 188 27.35 0.19 13.82
CA SER A 188 27.40 -1.01 14.66
C SER A 188 26.34 -0.97 15.75
N CYS A 189 26.03 -2.15 16.31
CA CYS A 189 25.11 -2.28 17.43
C CYS A 189 25.83 -2.16 18.78
N PRO A 190 25.14 -1.69 19.84
CA PRO A 190 25.70 -1.70 21.19
C PRO A 190 26.03 -3.13 21.64
N PRO A 191 26.88 -3.31 22.67
CA PRO A 191 27.19 -4.62 23.22
C PRO A 191 25.92 -5.38 23.61
N SER A 192 25.86 -6.68 23.32
CA SER A 192 24.71 -7.58 23.55
C SER A 192 23.50 -7.35 22.62
N TYR A 193 23.63 -6.52 21.60
CA TYR A 193 22.66 -6.41 20.51
C TYR A 193 23.27 -6.93 19.20
N SER A 194 22.45 -7.65 18.42
CA SER A 194 22.84 -8.17 17.11
C SER A 194 22.29 -7.29 16.00
N SER A 195 23.08 -7.07 14.96
CA SER A 195 22.64 -6.33 13.77
C SER A 195 21.75 -7.19 12.89
N VAL A 196 20.63 -6.63 12.46
CA VAL A 196 19.66 -7.27 11.59
C VAL A 196 19.40 -6.33 10.42
N LEU A 197 19.60 -6.83 9.20
CA LEU A 197 19.29 -6.08 7.98
C LEU A 197 17.80 -5.78 7.92
N ILE A 198 17.43 -4.54 7.62
CA ILE A 198 16.06 -4.16 7.27
C ILE A 198 15.90 -4.27 5.75
N GLN A 199 16.78 -3.58 5.01
CA GLN A 199 16.72 -3.48 3.57
C GLN A 199 18.08 -3.04 3.01
N SER A 200 18.42 -3.50 1.80
CA SER A 200 19.47 -2.93 0.98
C SER A 200 18.87 -2.48 -0.36
N PHE A 201 19.26 -1.31 -0.83
CA PHE A 201 18.81 -0.77 -2.10
C PHE A 201 19.95 -0.16 -2.90
N GLU A 202 19.95 -0.42 -4.20
CA GLU A 202 20.90 0.11 -5.16
C GLU A 202 20.20 1.03 -6.17
N LYS A 203 20.68 2.27 -6.25
CA LYS A 203 20.25 3.26 -7.23
C LYS A 203 21.36 3.56 -8.21
N LYS A 204 21.11 3.34 -9.50
CA LYS A 204 22.02 3.81 -10.56
C LYS A 204 21.76 5.30 -10.85
N GLY A 205 22.81 6.04 -11.13
CA GLY A 205 22.75 7.43 -11.60
C GLY A 205 23.71 7.66 -12.77
N ILE A 206 23.49 8.74 -13.52
CA ILE A 206 24.38 9.18 -14.60
C ILE A 206 25.23 10.33 -14.06
N THR A 207 26.55 10.21 -14.13
CA THR A 207 27.47 11.25 -13.64
C THR A 207 27.69 12.32 -14.71
N GLU A 208 28.26 11.94 -15.86
CA GLU A 208 28.59 12.83 -16.97
C GLU A 208 28.58 12.04 -18.29
N THR A 209 28.30 12.75 -19.38
CA THR A 209 28.48 12.25 -20.75
C THR A 209 29.87 12.68 -21.21
N GLU A 210 30.80 11.73 -21.29
CA GLU A 210 32.14 11.96 -21.81
C GLU A 210 32.13 11.80 -23.34
N ARG A 211 32.54 12.83 -24.08
CA ARG A 211 32.69 12.73 -25.53
C ARG A 211 33.99 12.00 -25.86
N VAL A 212 33.90 10.73 -26.19
CA VAL A 212 35.02 9.88 -26.59
C VAL A 212 35.14 9.91 -28.10
N CYS A 213 36.25 10.47 -28.61
CA CYS A 213 36.55 10.50 -30.03
C CYS A 213 37.58 9.42 -30.39
N THR A 214 37.25 8.59 -31.38
CA THR A 214 38.12 7.54 -31.90
C THR A 214 38.27 7.69 -33.42
N SER A 215 39.44 7.32 -33.94
CA SER A 215 39.64 7.29 -35.38
C SER A 215 38.79 6.17 -36.03
N CYS A 216 38.14 6.48 -37.15
CA CYS A 216 37.19 5.64 -37.87
C CYS A 216 37.30 5.83 -39.39
N GLY A 217 36.56 5.02 -40.16
CA GLY A 217 36.52 5.08 -41.63
C GLY A 217 37.65 4.29 -42.32
N PHE A 218 37.62 4.26 -43.66
CA PHE A 218 38.65 3.57 -44.46
C PHE A 218 40.02 4.23 -44.20
N LEU A 219 41.01 3.42 -43.79
CA LEU A 219 42.36 3.85 -43.39
C LEU A 219 42.44 4.78 -42.16
N TYR A 220 41.44 4.79 -41.25
CA TYR A 220 41.52 5.61 -40.02
C TYR A 220 41.61 7.14 -40.28
N LEU A 221 41.13 7.59 -41.44
CA LEU A 221 41.24 8.99 -41.89
C LEU A 221 40.12 9.92 -41.36
N SER A 222 39.10 9.38 -40.69
CA SER A 222 38.02 10.17 -40.10
C SER A 222 38.05 10.08 -38.57
N THR A 223 37.53 11.10 -37.90
CA THR A 223 37.36 11.09 -36.44
C THR A 223 35.89 10.98 -36.11
N CYS A 224 35.49 9.86 -35.52
CA CYS A 224 34.14 9.65 -35.02
C CYS A 224 34.14 9.95 -33.52
N CYS A 225 33.20 10.75 -33.06
CA CYS A 225 33.00 11.02 -31.65
C CYS A 225 31.68 10.46 -31.21
N ASP A 226 31.70 9.71 -30.11
CA ASP A 226 30.50 9.25 -29.44
C ASP A 226 30.47 9.76 -27.99
N ASN A 227 29.28 9.85 -27.46
CA ASN A 227 29.00 10.34 -26.13
C ASN A 227 28.85 9.14 -25.19
N LYS A 228 29.91 8.82 -24.45
CA LYS A 228 29.91 7.73 -23.46
C LYS A 228 29.34 8.24 -22.14
N GLN A 229 28.23 7.66 -21.70
CA GLN A 229 27.69 7.93 -20.37
C GLN A 229 28.47 7.12 -19.32
N ASN A 230 28.95 7.80 -18.29
CA ASN A 230 29.50 7.16 -17.11
C ASN A 230 28.42 7.05 -16.03
N TYR A 231 28.29 5.85 -15.47
CA TYR A 231 27.29 5.55 -14.44
C TYR A 231 27.95 5.41 -13.07
N PHE A 232 27.21 5.79 -12.05
CA PHE A 232 27.53 5.49 -10.65
C PHE A 232 26.38 4.71 -10.02
N THR A 233 26.67 3.92 -9.00
CA THR A 233 25.67 3.21 -8.20
C THR A 233 25.79 3.69 -6.77
N VAL A 234 24.69 4.18 -6.20
CA VAL A 234 24.55 4.48 -4.78
C VAL A 234 23.85 3.29 -4.15
N GLU A 235 24.51 2.62 -3.22
CA GLU A 235 23.91 1.56 -2.42
C GLU A 235 23.73 2.08 -1.00
N TYR A 236 22.56 1.86 -0.41
CA TYR A 236 22.39 2.00 1.02
C TYR A 236 21.86 0.72 1.64
N SER A 237 22.30 0.44 2.87
CA SER A 237 21.86 -0.71 3.64
C SER A 237 21.46 -0.27 5.05
N ALA A 238 20.19 -0.46 5.39
CA ALA A 238 19.61 -0.10 6.68
C ALA A 238 19.58 -1.29 7.64
N TYR A 239 19.94 -1.07 8.89
CA TYR A 239 20.01 -2.09 9.94
C TYR A 239 19.33 -1.63 11.22
N TRP A 240 18.82 -2.60 11.97
CA TRP A 240 18.37 -2.40 13.35
C TRP A 240 19.05 -3.37 14.30
N CYS A 241 19.07 -3.01 15.58
CA CYS A 241 19.78 -3.75 16.62
C CYS A 241 18.80 -4.48 17.52
N ALA A 242 18.79 -5.81 17.42
CA ALA A 242 17.91 -6.71 18.16
C ALA A 242 18.62 -7.30 19.39
N ALA A 243 17.94 -7.30 20.54
CA ALA A 243 18.41 -8.01 21.73
C ALA A 243 18.12 -9.51 21.60
N THR A 244 19.07 -10.26 21.05
CA THR A 244 19.01 -11.73 20.94
C THR A 244 19.50 -12.47 22.19
N GLY A 245 19.79 -11.71 23.26
CA GLY A 245 20.22 -12.21 24.56
C GLY A 245 19.77 -11.27 25.68
N PRO A 246 20.01 -11.62 26.96
CA PRO A 246 19.77 -10.72 28.08
C PRO A 246 20.62 -9.46 27.95
N VAL A 247 20.01 -8.29 28.12
CA VAL A 247 20.69 -6.99 28.07
C VAL A 247 20.49 -6.24 29.38
N PRO A 248 21.42 -5.34 29.76
CA PRO A 248 21.23 -4.51 30.95
C PRO A 248 19.96 -3.67 30.86
N PRO A 249 19.25 -3.43 31.99
CA PRO A 249 18.10 -2.52 32.02
C PRO A 249 18.47 -1.15 31.46
N ASN A 250 17.55 -0.53 30.70
CA ASN A 250 17.71 0.81 30.13
C ASN A 250 18.95 0.98 29.22
N SER A 251 19.52 -0.10 28.69
CA SER A 251 20.67 -0.06 27.77
C SER A 251 20.29 0.36 26.33
N GLY A 252 19.03 0.20 25.96
CA GLY A 252 18.51 0.45 24.62
C GLY A 252 17.90 1.85 24.44
N TYR A 253 16.94 1.92 23.52
CA TYR A 253 16.14 3.10 23.22
C TYR A 253 14.66 2.86 23.47
N LEU A 254 13.97 3.94 23.80
CA LEU A 254 12.54 4.07 23.73
C LEU A 254 12.12 4.42 22.31
N PHE A 255 11.03 3.81 21.84
CA PHE A 255 10.46 4.06 20.52
C PHE A 255 9.23 4.95 20.63
N GLY A 256 9.25 6.08 19.92
CA GLY A 256 8.22 7.12 19.91
C GLY A 256 7.44 7.16 18.60
N GLY A 257 7.35 6.05 17.87
CA GLY A 257 6.73 5.99 16.56
C GLY A 257 7.66 6.45 15.43
N TYR A 258 7.08 6.69 14.26
CA TYR A 258 7.79 7.15 13.08
C TYR A 258 6.91 8.08 12.25
N TYR A 259 7.51 8.89 11.37
CA TYR A 259 6.78 9.66 10.36
C TYR A 259 7.56 9.69 9.04
N ARG A 260 6.88 10.14 7.99
CA ARG A 260 7.44 10.42 6.66
C ARG A 260 6.96 11.82 6.21
N PRO A 261 7.55 12.41 5.17
CA PRO A 261 7.02 13.67 4.61
C PRO A 261 5.55 13.58 4.21
N THR A 262 5.07 12.39 3.83
CA THR A 262 3.70 12.12 3.38
C THR A 262 2.85 11.39 4.43
N GLN A 263 3.38 11.14 5.63
CA GLN A 263 2.69 10.34 6.64
C GLN A 263 3.01 10.82 8.05
N ASP A 264 1.97 11.22 8.77
CA ASP A 264 2.07 11.62 10.18
C ASP A 264 2.47 10.46 11.09
N ASN A 265 3.14 10.79 12.19
CA ASN A 265 3.36 9.85 13.29
C ASN A 265 2.02 9.56 13.98
N PRO A 266 1.56 8.29 14.01
CA PRO A 266 0.26 7.98 14.61
C PRO A 266 0.17 8.30 16.11
N LEU A 267 1.30 8.46 16.80
CA LEU A 267 1.33 8.83 18.22
C LEU A 267 1.13 10.33 18.45
N THR A 268 1.55 11.18 17.52
CA THR A 268 1.47 12.64 17.66
C THR A 268 0.40 13.26 16.76
N GLY A 269 -0.06 12.53 15.73
CA GLY A 269 -0.95 13.06 14.71
C GLY A 269 -0.29 14.15 13.85
N SER A 270 1.04 14.15 13.76
CA SER A 270 1.81 15.13 12.98
C SER A 270 3.12 14.53 12.45
N THR A 271 3.76 15.18 11.48
CA THR A 271 5.09 14.83 10.97
C THR A 271 6.24 15.22 11.91
N ASN A 272 6.07 14.96 13.21
CA ASN A 272 7.04 15.26 14.26
C ASN A 272 7.13 14.15 15.31
N CYS A 273 8.27 14.11 16.01
CA CYS A 273 8.46 13.25 17.16
C CYS A 273 7.72 13.74 18.41
N PRO A 274 7.35 12.82 19.33
CA PRO A 274 6.87 13.21 20.65
C PRO A 274 7.92 14.08 21.37
N ARG A 275 7.47 14.88 22.34
CA ARG A 275 8.39 15.64 23.19
C ARG A 275 9.40 14.69 23.83
N THR A 276 10.65 15.16 23.98
CA THR A 276 11.81 14.40 24.50
C THR A 276 12.33 13.26 23.62
N PHE A 277 11.78 13.06 22.41
CA PHE A 277 12.33 12.16 21.40
C PHE A 277 13.06 12.95 20.32
N TYR A 278 14.17 12.40 19.81
CA TYR A 278 14.89 12.94 18.67
C TYR A 278 14.66 12.12 17.40
N PRO A 279 14.64 12.76 16.23
CA PRO A 279 14.44 12.08 14.95
C PRO A 279 15.69 11.36 14.48
N ARG A 280 15.52 10.19 13.85
CA ARG A 280 16.56 9.45 13.13
C ARG A 280 16.03 8.95 11.80
N LEU A 281 16.64 9.44 10.71
CA LEU A 281 16.32 9.02 9.36
C LEU A 281 16.85 7.61 9.11
N ILE A 282 16.04 6.80 8.44
CA ILE A 282 16.36 5.47 7.95
C ILE A 282 15.66 5.25 6.61
N LEU A 283 16.20 4.34 5.80
CA LEU A 283 15.83 4.14 4.41
C LEU A 283 16.00 5.45 3.64
N ALA A 284 15.09 5.73 2.71
CA ALA A 284 15.09 6.98 1.95
C ALA A 284 14.38 8.14 2.67
N ASP A 285 13.29 7.87 3.40
CA ASP A 285 12.39 8.92 3.89
C ASP A 285 11.65 8.60 5.21
N VAL A 286 12.06 7.54 5.91
CA VAL A 286 11.43 7.14 7.18
C VAL A 286 12.16 7.77 8.34
N THR A 287 11.50 8.63 9.10
CA THR A 287 12.07 9.20 10.33
C THR A 287 11.53 8.46 11.54
N LEU A 288 12.40 7.74 12.26
CA LEU A 288 12.10 7.11 13.55
C LEU A 288 12.28 8.11 14.69
N CYS A 289 11.42 8.02 15.71
CA CYS A 289 11.54 8.82 16.91
C CYS A 289 12.14 8.00 18.04
N LEU A 290 13.36 8.35 18.47
CA LEU A 290 14.11 7.62 19.49
C LEU A 290 14.34 8.50 20.72
N SER A 291 14.40 7.87 21.89
CA SER A 291 14.89 8.51 23.12
C SER A 291 15.67 7.51 23.95
N ASP A 292 16.72 7.96 24.62
CA ASP A 292 17.42 7.23 25.67
C ASP A 292 17.24 7.86 27.06
N ASP A 293 16.36 8.86 27.18
CA ASP A 293 15.90 9.43 28.44
C ASP A 293 14.72 8.59 28.98
N PHE A 294 15.05 7.53 29.71
CA PHE A 294 14.04 6.65 30.32
C PHE A 294 13.24 7.32 31.45
N GLU A 295 13.72 8.43 32.02
CA GLU A 295 13.06 9.13 33.10
C GLU A 295 11.90 9.98 32.57
N GLN A 296 12.14 10.73 31.48
CA GLN A 296 11.14 11.67 30.93
C GLN A 296 10.31 11.08 29.78
N SER A 297 10.88 10.16 28.99
CA SER A 297 10.24 9.74 27.73
C SER A 297 9.39 8.47 27.85
N ILE A 298 9.50 7.70 28.94
CA ILE A 298 8.89 6.35 29.03
C ILE A 298 7.36 6.36 28.93
N HIS A 299 6.70 7.43 29.40
CA HIS A 299 5.24 7.56 29.35
C HIS A 299 4.70 7.85 27.94
N LEU A 300 5.56 8.33 27.03
CA LEU A 300 5.24 8.61 25.64
C LEU A 300 5.75 7.51 24.69
N ALA A 301 6.55 6.58 25.22
CA ALA A 301 7.11 5.47 24.46
C ALA A 301 6.05 4.37 24.21
N VAL A 302 6.16 3.74 23.05
CA VAL A 302 5.44 2.49 22.76
C VAL A 302 6.43 1.32 22.75
N PRO A 303 6.09 0.18 23.37
CA PRO A 303 6.97 -0.98 23.33
C PRO A 303 7.17 -1.45 21.90
N PHE A 304 8.43 -1.55 21.49
CA PHE A 304 8.85 -1.94 20.16
C PHE A 304 9.18 -3.44 20.10
N GLY A 305 8.77 -4.10 19.01
CA GLY A 305 8.87 -5.55 18.85
C GLY A 305 9.74 -6.00 17.69
N GLY A 306 10.43 -5.07 17.01
CA GLY A 306 11.34 -5.39 15.90
C GLY A 306 10.83 -4.96 14.52
N PHE A 307 11.74 -4.97 13.56
CA PHE A 307 11.46 -4.82 12.12
C PHE A 307 11.52 -6.17 11.41
N PHE A 308 10.80 -6.27 10.30
CA PHE A 308 11.01 -7.29 9.28
C PHE A 308 10.61 -6.75 7.91
N SER A 309 11.11 -7.36 6.85
CA SER A 309 10.89 -6.95 5.48
C SER A 309 10.73 -8.15 4.56
N CYS A 310 10.56 -7.89 3.26
CA CYS A 310 10.57 -8.93 2.24
C CYS A 310 11.91 -9.67 2.11
N VAL A 311 13.01 -9.10 2.64
CA VAL A 311 14.36 -9.70 2.55
C VAL A 311 14.88 -10.24 3.88
N SER A 312 14.34 -9.80 5.02
CA SER A 312 14.88 -10.13 6.35
C SER A 312 13.78 -10.25 7.40
N GLY A 313 13.83 -11.29 8.23
CA GLY A 313 12.84 -11.55 9.27
C GLY A 313 13.17 -10.93 10.63
N ASN A 314 12.27 -11.13 11.59
CA ASN A 314 12.41 -10.61 12.95
C ASN A 314 12.91 -11.69 13.93
N PRO A 315 14.15 -11.62 14.47
CA PRO A 315 14.65 -12.59 15.45
C PRO A 315 13.83 -12.65 16.75
N LEU A 316 13.20 -11.54 17.14
CA LEU A 316 12.46 -11.47 18.40
C LEU A 316 11.19 -12.33 18.37
N ALA A 317 10.70 -12.69 17.19
CA ALA A 317 9.55 -13.57 17.03
C ALA A 317 9.84 -15.05 17.37
N VAL A 318 11.12 -15.44 17.49
CA VAL A 318 11.55 -16.80 17.88
C VAL A 318 12.15 -16.81 19.29
N TYR A 319 12.84 -15.73 19.68
CA TYR A 319 13.60 -15.67 20.93
C TYR A 319 12.79 -16.06 22.18
N MET A 320 11.53 -15.62 22.29
CA MET A 320 10.66 -15.91 23.43
C MET A 320 10.12 -17.36 23.48
N GLN A 321 10.14 -18.09 22.35
CA GLN A 321 9.71 -19.49 22.31
C GLN A 321 10.81 -20.43 22.85
N ASN A 322 12.08 -20.05 22.73
CA ASN A 322 13.21 -20.85 23.22
C ASN A 322 13.46 -20.68 24.73
N VAL A 323 13.10 -19.52 25.32
CA VAL A 323 13.17 -19.34 26.78
C VAL A 323 12.10 -20.17 27.52
N THR A 324 10.99 -20.48 26.84
CA THR A 324 9.89 -21.28 27.42
C THR A 324 9.95 -22.76 27.07
N ARG A 325 10.68 -23.16 26.03
CA ARG A 325 10.96 -24.57 25.69
C ARG A 325 12.43 -24.89 25.93
N ASN A 326 12.73 -25.37 27.14
CA ASN A 326 13.96 -26.12 27.38
C ASN A 326 13.99 -27.33 26.44
N GLY A 327 14.92 -27.29 25.48
CA GLY A 327 15.23 -28.39 24.59
C GLY A 327 14.80 -28.12 23.16
N LEU A 328 15.68 -27.45 22.40
CA LEU A 328 16.08 -27.81 21.04
C LEU A 328 17.33 -26.97 20.72
N SER A 329 18.41 -27.67 20.38
CA SER A 329 19.77 -27.14 20.23
C SER A 329 19.87 -25.93 19.32
N GLU A 330 20.77 -25.00 19.67
CA GLU A 330 21.42 -24.07 18.75
C GLU A 330 21.82 -24.81 17.47
N ARG A 331 21.03 -24.66 16.41
CA ARG A 331 21.57 -24.81 15.06
C ARG A 331 22.29 -23.52 14.75
N ASN A 332 23.61 -23.57 14.91
CA ASN A 332 24.55 -22.76 14.13
C ASN A 332 24.41 -23.16 12.66
N ASP A 333 23.29 -22.80 12.06
CA ASP A 333 23.10 -22.83 10.62
C ASP A 333 23.08 -21.37 10.19
N GLY A 334 23.97 -20.99 9.29
CA GLY A 334 24.01 -19.66 8.65
C GLY A 334 22.79 -19.39 7.75
N SER A 335 21.64 -19.97 8.11
CA SER A 335 20.35 -19.85 7.47
C SER A 335 19.64 -18.61 8.00
N THR A 336 19.61 -17.58 7.17
CA THR A 336 19.10 -16.22 7.37
C THR A 336 17.58 -16.10 7.57
N SER A 337 16.84 -17.17 7.87
CA SER A 337 15.37 -17.11 7.85
C SER A 337 14.76 -16.95 9.24
N TYR A 338 14.93 -15.77 9.85
CA TYR A 338 14.01 -15.35 10.90
C TYR A 338 12.59 -15.24 10.30
N PRO A 339 11.53 -15.49 11.08
CA PRO A 339 10.17 -15.42 10.57
C PRO A 339 9.78 -13.95 10.31
N MET A 340 9.08 -13.72 9.20
CA MET A 340 8.54 -12.41 8.80
C MET A 340 7.22 -12.13 9.53
N ARG A 341 7.26 -12.09 10.87
CA ARG A 341 6.10 -11.83 11.73
C ARG A 341 6.49 -11.13 13.01
N CYS A 342 5.50 -10.64 13.73
CA CYS A 342 5.71 -10.08 15.06
C CYS A 342 5.86 -11.16 16.15
N PRO A 343 6.59 -10.83 17.24
CA PRO A 343 6.56 -11.63 18.46
C PRO A 343 5.15 -11.67 19.07
N GLU A 344 4.90 -12.65 19.92
CA GLU A 344 3.62 -12.78 20.62
C GLU A 344 3.34 -11.52 21.47
N GLY A 345 2.11 -11.01 21.41
CA GLY A 345 1.71 -9.79 22.11
C GLY A 345 2.04 -8.48 21.38
N TYR A 346 2.58 -8.58 20.16
CA TYR A 346 2.86 -7.46 19.28
C TYR A 346 2.08 -7.59 17.99
N SER A 347 1.58 -6.46 17.47
CA SER A 347 0.88 -6.40 16.19
C SER A 347 1.75 -5.78 15.11
N GLN A 348 1.52 -6.23 13.86
CA GLN A 348 2.26 -5.80 12.68
C GLN A 348 1.71 -4.48 12.12
N HIS A 349 2.62 -3.58 11.76
CA HIS A 349 2.32 -2.32 11.09
C HIS A 349 3.27 -2.10 9.92
N LEU A 350 2.74 -1.66 8.78
CA LEU A 350 3.54 -1.34 7.60
C LEU A 350 4.17 0.05 7.76
N ALA A 351 5.50 0.12 7.81
CA ALA A 351 6.26 1.37 7.91
C ALA A 351 6.26 2.11 6.56
N THR A 352 6.75 1.42 5.52
CA THR A 352 6.86 1.94 4.16
C THR A 352 6.99 0.78 3.17
N VAL A 353 6.88 1.09 1.88
CA VAL A 353 7.34 0.21 0.80
C VAL A 353 8.52 0.91 0.15
N ASP A 354 9.70 0.36 0.36
CA ASP A 354 10.93 0.85 -0.25
C ASP A 354 11.28 -0.01 -1.46
N SER A 355 11.25 0.60 -2.65
CA SER A 355 11.61 -0.05 -3.92
C SER A 355 10.89 -1.39 -4.17
N GLY A 356 9.61 -1.45 -3.80
CA GLY A 356 8.77 -2.64 -3.93
C GLY A 356 8.89 -3.65 -2.78
N CYS A 357 9.76 -3.43 -1.80
CA CYS A 357 9.87 -4.24 -0.59
C CYS A 357 9.04 -3.63 0.55
N SER A 358 8.10 -4.40 1.11
CA SER A 358 7.37 -3.99 2.30
C SER A 358 8.27 -4.04 3.53
N ILE A 359 8.34 -2.93 4.26
CA ILE A 359 9.07 -2.81 5.52
C ILE A 359 8.04 -2.71 6.64
N ASN A 360 7.99 -3.73 7.49
CA ASN A 360 7.05 -3.84 8.60
C ASN A 360 7.77 -3.68 9.94
N TYR A 361 7.03 -3.19 10.93
CA TYR A 361 7.48 -3.10 12.31
C TYR A 361 6.42 -3.60 13.27
N CYS A 362 6.85 -3.95 14.46
CA CYS A 362 6.01 -4.50 15.51
C CYS A 362 5.94 -3.54 16.68
N VAL A 363 4.73 -3.27 17.17
CA VAL A 363 4.51 -2.59 18.47
C VAL A 363 3.52 -3.39 19.30
N LYS A 364 3.57 -3.21 20.62
CA LYS A 364 2.68 -3.90 21.55
C LYS A 364 1.23 -3.76 21.08
N THR A 365 0.50 -4.88 21.03
CA THR A 365 -0.90 -4.85 20.62
C THR A 365 -1.69 -3.90 21.53
N GLY A 366 -2.53 -3.07 20.92
CA GLY A 366 -3.31 -2.07 21.64
C GLY A 366 -2.55 -0.78 21.98
N SER A 367 -1.23 -0.67 21.75
CA SER A 367 -0.49 0.57 22.07
C SER A 367 -0.83 1.75 21.14
N MET A 368 -1.43 1.45 19.98
CA MET A 368 -1.85 2.42 18.97
C MET A 368 -3.35 2.76 19.06
N THR A 369 -4.06 2.30 20.09
CA THR A 369 -5.52 2.45 20.26
C THR A 369 -6.01 3.88 20.38
N LYS A 370 -5.13 4.83 20.74
CA LYS A 370 -5.45 6.26 20.82
C LYS A 370 -5.41 6.98 19.47
N ALA A 371 -4.97 6.30 18.41
CA ALA A 371 -4.95 6.88 17.07
C ALA A 371 -6.37 6.89 16.48
N ASN A 372 -6.75 8.00 15.86
CA ASN A 372 -7.96 8.06 15.04
C ASN A 372 -7.89 7.00 13.92
N LEU A 373 -9.06 6.54 13.44
CA LEU A 373 -9.10 5.69 12.25
C LEU A 373 -8.32 6.35 11.13
N THR A 374 -7.29 5.66 10.65
CA THR A 374 -6.42 6.21 9.62
C THR A 374 -7.25 6.36 8.33
N PRO A 375 -7.24 7.54 7.69
CA PRO A 375 -7.86 7.69 6.39
C PRO A 375 -7.30 6.67 5.40
N LEU A 376 -8.13 6.27 4.45
CA LEU A 376 -7.72 5.36 3.39
C LEU A 376 -6.48 5.91 2.66
N ARG A 377 -5.40 5.14 2.66
CA ARG A 377 -4.15 5.46 1.96
C ARG A 377 -4.34 5.24 0.48
N ARG A 378 -4.12 6.29 -0.32
CA ARG A 378 -4.28 6.26 -1.77
C ARG A 378 -2.91 6.19 -2.46
N PRO A 379 -2.78 5.46 -3.58
CA PRO A 379 -1.60 5.54 -4.44
C PRO A 379 -1.38 6.98 -4.96
N PRO A 380 -0.15 7.34 -5.38
CA PRO A 380 1.04 6.50 -5.46
C PRO A 380 1.73 6.32 -4.11
N PHE A 381 2.27 5.11 -3.88
CA PHE A 381 2.97 4.74 -2.65
C PHE A 381 4.50 4.89 -2.72
N MET A 382 5.01 5.11 -3.93
CA MET A 382 6.42 5.28 -4.23
C MET A 382 6.59 6.58 -5.00
N SER A 383 7.71 7.26 -4.75
CA SER A 383 8.10 8.43 -5.53
C SER A 383 8.32 8.04 -6.98
N LYS A 384 8.07 8.98 -7.90
CA LYS A 384 8.43 8.79 -9.30
C LYS A 384 9.94 8.51 -9.38
N PRO A 385 10.37 7.43 -10.04
CA PRO A 385 11.79 7.19 -10.24
C PRO A 385 12.41 8.33 -11.06
N ASP A 386 13.64 8.70 -10.74
CA ASP A 386 14.39 9.64 -11.57
C ASP A 386 14.52 9.05 -12.97
N ALA A 387 14.12 9.83 -13.97
CA ALA A 387 14.12 9.36 -15.35
C ALA A 387 15.56 9.23 -15.85
N ILE A 388 16.14 8.04 -15.70
CA ILE A 388 17.35 7.65 -16.40
C ILE A 388 16.89 7.25 -17.80
N TYR A 389 16.67 8.24 -18.67
CA TYR A 389 16.40 7.98 -20.08
C TYR A 389 17.64 7.35 -20.69
N ASN A 390 17.62 6.03 -20.83
CA ASN A 390 18.63 5.31 -21.58
C ASN A 390 18.14 5.19 -23.02
N TYR A 391 18.55 6.13 -23.86
CA TYR A 391 18.17 6.28 -25.28
C TYR A 391 16.67 6.49 -25.52
N GLU A 392 16.32 7.27 -26.55
CA GLU A 392 14.95 7.33 -27.08
C GLU A 392 14.64 5.97 -27.73
N GLU A 393 14.07 5.03 -26.96
CA GLU A 393 13.61 3.76 -27.52
C GLU A 393 12.41 4.02 -28.44
N LYS A 394 12.61 3.79 -29.75
CA LYS A 394 11.56 3.96 -30.75
C LYS A 394 10.84 2.63 -30.98
N TYR A 395 9.53 2.63 -30.83
CA TYR A 395 8.69 1.45 -31.09
C TYR A 395 7.65 1.80 -32.16
N ILE A 396 7.56 0.98 -33.20
CA ILE A 396 6.51 1.10 -34.23
C ILE A 396 5.82 -0.25 -34.42
N PHE A 397 4.49 -0.22 -34.41
CA PHE A 397 3.66 -1.38 -34.71
C PHE A 397 3.38 -1.45 -36.22
N ASN A 398 3.69 -2.59 -36.84
CA ASN A 398 3.30 -2.87 -38.21
C ASN A 398 1.93 -3.56 -38.22
N PRO A 399 0.84 -2.92 -38.70
CA PRO A 399 -0.50 -3.50 -38.69
C PRO A 399 -0.67 -4.65 -39.70
N GLN A 400 0.22 -4.81 -40.68
CA GLN A 400 0.16 -5.87 -41.70
C GLN A 400 0.77 -7.17 -41.20
N THR A 401 1.87 -7.08 -40.44
CA THR A 401 2.57 -8.26 -39.89
C THR A 401 2.25 -8.52 -38.43
N LEU A 402 1.48 -7.62 -37.79
CA LEU A 402 1.12 -7.64 -36.36
C LEU A 402 2.36 -7.73 -35.46
N ALA A 403 3.47 -7.13 -35.89
CA ALA A 403 4.75 -7.20 -35.21
C ALA A 403 5.22 -5.81 -34.75
N TRP A 404 5.82 -5.78 -33.56
CA TRP A 404 6.51 -4.61 -33.04
C TRP A 404 7.94 -4.55 -33.54
N MET A 405 8.35 -3.38 -33.99
CA MET A 405 9.71 -3.07 -34.37
C MET A 405 10.29 -2.10 -33.35
N LYS A 406 11.57 -2.31 -33.01
CA LYS A 406 12.31 -1.51 -32.04
C LYS A 406 13.50 -0.82 -32.72
N ASN A 407 13.77 0.42 -32.33
CA ASN A 407 14.93 1.24 -32.71
C ASN A 407 15.16 1.24 -34.23
N GLU A 408 16.30 0.76 -34.71
CA GLU A 408 16.67 0.77 -36.13
C GLU A 408 15.59 0.15 -37.04
N LYS A 409 14.95 -0.95 -36.62
CA LYS A 409 13.87 -1.56 -37.40
C LYS A 409 12.62 -0.67 -37.45
N ALA A 410 12.35 0.06 -36.37
CA ALA A 410 11.24 1.00 -36.32
C ALA A 410 11.53 2.21 -37.21
N THR A 411 12.72 2.80 -37.10
CA THR A 411 13.16 3.94 -37.93
C THR A 411 13.16 3.56 -39.41
N HIS A 412 13.70 2.40 -39.77
CA HIS A 412 13.71 1.95 -41.16
C HIS A 412 12.29 1.76 -41.74
N TYR A 413 11.37 1.22 -40.95
CA TYR A 413 9.98 1.08 -41.37
C TYR A 413 9.28 2.44 -41.51
N GLU A 414 9.57 3.40 -40.64
CA GLU A 414 9.04 4.76 -40.74
C GLU A 414 9.53 5.47 -42.01
N GLU A 415 10.83 5.39 -42.30
CA GLU A 415 11.45 5.97 -43.50
C GLU A 415 10.86 5.36 -44.78
N LEU A 416 10.71 4.03 -44.82
CA LEU A 416 10.12 3.31 -45.95
C LEU A 416 8.65 3.67 -46.20
N ASN A 417 7.88 3.95 -45.14
CA ASN A 417 6.44 4.19 -45.22
C ASN A 417 6.06 5.68 -45.07
N ASN A 418 7.05 6.57 -44.99
CA ASN A 418 6.89 8.02 -44.84
C ASN A 418 5.93 8.41 -43.70
N ILE A 419 6.02 7.72 -42.56
CA ILE A 419 5.16 7.95 -41.40
C ILE A 419 5.76 9.09 -40.56
N THR A 420 5.05 10.19 -40.37
CA THR A 420 5.50 11.28 -39.49
C THR A 420 4.96 11.09 -38.07
N VAL A 421 5.81 10.67 -37.13
CA VAL A 421 5.47 10.70 -35.70
C VAL A 421 5.73 12.10 -35.16
N ASN A 422 4.67 12.87 -34.89
CA ASN A 422 4.80 14.14 -34.19
C ASN A 422 5.27 13.86 -32.76
N THR A 423 6.51 14.23 -32.44
CA THR A 423 7.04 14.23 -31.07
C THR A 423 6.22 15.20 -30.21
N ILE A 424 5.45 14.67 -29.26
CA ILE A 424 4.85 15.48 -28.19
C ILE A 424 6.00 15.83 -27.23
N ASN A 425 6.60 17.02 -27.40
CA ASN A 425 7.51 17.58 -26.44
C ASN A 425 6.75 17.92 -25.15
N VAL A 426 6.79 17.02 -24.17
CA VAL A 426 6.30 17.31 -22.82
C VAL A 426 7.38 18.11 -22.09
N THR A 427 7.45 19.40 -22.41
CA THR A 427 8.18 20.39 -21.63
C THR A 427 7.23 21.53 -21.25
N GLN A 428 6.28 21.24 -20.37
CA GLN A 428 5.72 22.16 -19.36
C GLN A 428 4.54 21.50 -18.60
N PRO A 429 4.44 21.63 -17.27
CA PRO A 429 3.26 21.22 -16.51
C PRO A 429 2.29 22.40 -16.44
N GLU A 430 1.44 22.58 -17.45
CA GLU A 430 0.30 23.49 -17.34
C GLU A 430 -1.03 22.75 -17.51
N ALA A 431 -1.95 23.10 -16.62
CA ALA A 431 -3.25 22.49 -16.45
C ALA A 431 -4.07 22.49 -17.75
N LEU A 432 -4.57 21.32 -18.15
CA LEU A 432 -5.58 21.20 -19.20
C LEU A 432 -6.92 21.76 -18.70
N LYS A 433 -7.15 23.06 -18.93
CA LYS A 433 -8.49 23.62 -19.17
C LYS A 433 -8.75 23.55 -20.67
N GLY A 434 -9.90 22.99 -21.03
CA GLY A 434 -10.23 22.66 -22.40
C GLY A 434 -10.47 23.85 -23.32
N SER A 435 -10.41 23.59 -24.62
CA SER A 435 -11.41 24.03 -25.59
C SER A 435 -11.21 23.29 -26.91
N SER A 436 -12.34 22.85 -27.46
CA SER A 436 -12.49 22.26 -28.79
C SER A 436 -11.99 23.18 -29.91
N ALA A 437 -11.48 22.58 -30.99
CA ALA A 437 -11.74 23.07 -32.35
C ALA A 437 -11.54 21.93 -33.36
N VAL A 438 -12.69 21.48 -33.88
CA VAL A 438 -12.84 20.63 -35.05
C VAL A 438 -12.23 21.31 -36.28
N THR A 439 -11.47 20.57 -37.10
CA THR A 439 -11.40 20.87 -38.54
C THR A 439 -11.59 19.58 -39.32
N LYS A 440 -12.71 19.56 -40.05
CA LYS A 440 -13.22 18.48 -40.89
C LYS A 440 -12.25 18.19 -42.02
N ASN A 441 -11.91 16.91 -42.22
CA ASN A 441 -11.72 16.38 -43.55
C ASN A 441 -12.57 15.10 -43.67
N THR A 442 -13.67 15.27 -44.40
CA THR A 442 -14.65 14.24 -44.73
C THR A 442 -14.05 13.31 -45.78
N VAL A 443 -13.84 12.04 -45.45
CA VAL A 443 -13.68 10.96 -46.44
C VAL A 443 -15.00 10.22 -46.52
N ILE A 444 -15.71 10.37 -47.63
CA ILE A 444 -16.96 9.65 -47.91
C ILE A 444 -16.56 8.26 -48.42
N LEU A 445 -16.81 7.22 -47.61
CA LEU A 445 -16.81 5.83 -48.06
C LEU A 445 -18.27 5.39 -48.23
N LEU A 446 -18.68 5.20 -49.48
CA LEU A 446 -19.95 4.56 -49.84
C LEU A 446 -19.79 3.04 -49.72
N PHE A 447 -20.49 2.43 -48.76
CA PHE A 447 -20.72 0.99 -48.73
C PHE A 447 -22.18 0.70 -49.13
N PRO A 448 -22.44 -0.14 -50.16
CA PRO A 448 -23.80 -0.55 -50.48
C PRO A 448 -24.35 -1.50 -49.41
N CYS A 449 -25.52 -1.17 -48.87
CA CYS A 449 -26.31 -2.01 -47.97
C CYS A 449 -26.70 -3.34 -48.63
N LEU A 450 -26.30 -4.46 -48.03
CA LEU A 450 -27.00 -5.73 -48.15
C LEU A 450 -27.86 -5.92 -46.89
N LEU A 451 -29.17 -5.75 -47.06
CA LEU A 451 -30.18 -6.08 -46.06
C LEU A 451 -30.22 -7.60 -45.88
N VAL A 452 -29.99 -8.08 -44.66
CA VAL A 452 -30.44 -9.40 -44.23
C VAL A 452 -31.27 -9.21 -42.97
N ALA A 453 -32.56 -9.51 -43.08
CA ALA A 453 -33.53 -9.45 -41.99
C ALA A 453 -33.25 -10.57 -40.95
N PRO A 454 -33.42 -10.32 -39.64
CA PRO A 454 -33.30 -11.36 -38.63
C PRO A 454 -34.59 -12.18 -38.56
N THR A 455 -34.52 -13.45 -38.95
CA THR A 455 -35.51 -14.46 -38.58
C THR A 455 -35.33 -14.81 -37.10
N LEU A 456 -36.33 -14.46 -36.30
CA LEU A 456 -36.57 -15.01 -34.96
C LEU A 456 -36.79 -16.52 -35.05
N LEU A 457 -35.95 -17.30 -34.37
CA LEU A 457 -36.22 -18.72 -34.08
C LEU A 457 -36.11 -18.95 -32.57
N TYR A 458 -37.30 -19.08 -31.98
CA TYR A 458 -37.56 -19.76 -30.72
C TYR A 458 -37.17 -21.23 -30.83
N VAL A 459 -36.36 -21.77 -29.90
CA VAL A 459 -36.35 -23.20 -29.58
C VAL A 459 -36.13 -23.41 -28.08
N TYR A 460 -37.04 -24.19 -27.49
CA TYR A 460 -37.07 -24.73 -26.13
C TYR A 460 -36.28 -26.04 -26.02
N GLY A 461 -35.81 -26.38 -24.80
CA GLY A 461 -35.52 -27.74 -24.30
C GLY A 461 -34.08 -28.23 -24.53
N TYR A 462 -33.33 -28.74 -23.56
CA TYR A 462 -33.67 -29.51 -22.34
C TYR A 462 -32.98 -29.01 -21.07
#